data_AF-A0A1G9N0A9-F1
#
_entry.id   AF-A0A1G9N0A9-F1
#
_cell.length_a   1.000
_cell.length_b   1.000
_cell.length_c   1.000
_cell.angle_alpha   90.00
_cell.angle_beta   90.00
_cell.angle_gamma   90.00
#
_symmetry.space_group_name_H-M   'P 1'
#
loop_
_entity.id
_entity.type
_entity.pdbx_description
1 polymer ?
#
loop_
_entity_poly.entity_id
_entity_poly.type
_entity_poly.pdbx_seq_one_letter_code
_entity_poly.pdbx_strand_id
1 'polypeptide(L)' 'MSELLETIEEAIQDERDAQQKYRKLKKLADDEETQQLYEQLISDEKQHEKILRSRYEALKESRE' A
#
# COMPACT_ATOMS: atom_id res chain seq x y z
N MET A 1 22.12 -4.53 -1.36
CA MET A 1 21.46 -3.26 -1.75
C MET A 1 20.47 -3.45 -2.90
N SER A 2 20.74 -4.29 -3.93
CA SER A 2 19.69 -4.71 -4.91
C SER A 2 18.51 -5.37 -4.21
N GLU A 3 18.81 -6.34 -3.36
CA GLU A 3 17.84 -7.05 -2.52
C GLU A 3 16.97 -6.11 -1.67
N LEU A 4 17.51 -4.99 -1.17
CA LEU A 4 16.74 -4.04 -0.36
C LEU A 4 15.74 -3.25 -1.22
N LEU A 5 16.14 -2.84 -2.43
CA LEU A 5 15.24 -2.15 -3.36
C LEU A 5 14.15 -3.12 -3.84
N GLU A 6 14.51 -4.38 -4.14
CA GLU A 6 13.57 -5.45 -4.49
C GLU A 6 12.56 -5.70 -3.36
N THR A 7 13.02 -5.82 -2.10
CA THR A 7 12.11 -5.97 -0.95
C THR A 7 11.17 -4.77 -0.78
N ILE A 8 11.63 -3.55 -1.03
CA ILE A 8 10.76 -2.36 -0.94
C ILE A 8 9.76 -2.33 -2.10
N GLU A 9 10.16 -2.77 -3.29
CA GLU A 9 9.27 -2.91 -4.45
C GLU A 9 8.19 -3.96 -4.20
N GLU A 10 8.54 -5.12 -3.63
CA GLU A 10 7.61 -6.15 -3.19
C GLU A 10 6.62 -5.58 -2.15
N ALA A 11 7.11 -4.88 -1.13
CA ALA A 11 6.26 -4.25 -0.12
C ALA A 11 5.28 -3.23 -0.75
N ILE A 12 5.72 -2.43 -1.74
CA ILE A 12 4.83 -1.51 -2.47
C ILE A 12 3.72 -2.28 -3.20
N GLN A 13 4.04 -3.45 -3.77
CA GLN A 13 3.05 -4.28 -4.44
C GLN A 13 2.05 -4.89 -3.44
N ASP A 14 2.52 -5.32 -2.26
CA ASP A 14 1.66 -5.80 -1.18
C ASP A 14 0.65 -4.74 -0.72
N GLU A 15 1.09 -3.47 -0.58
CA GLU A 15 0.18 -2.35 -0.25
C GLU A 15 -0.89 -2.15 -1.31
N ARG A 16 -0.54 -2.27 -2.59
CA ARG A 16 -1.48 -2.13 -3.71
C ARG A 16 -2.49 -3.27 -3.75
N ASP A 17 -2.04 -4.48 -3.46
CA ASP A 17 -2.90 -5.67 -3.42
C ASP A 17 -3.85 -5.60 -2.21
N ALA A 18 -3.38 -5.11 -1.07
CA ALA A 18 -4.21 -4.82 0.11
C ALA A 18 -5.28 -3.76 -0.20
N GLN A 19 -4.93 -2.64 -0.84
CA GLN A 19 -5.90 -1.64 -1.30
C GLN A 19 -6.97 -2.26 -2.21
N GLN A 20 -6.58 -3.09 -3.18
CA GLN A 20 -7.54 -3.75 -4.07
C GLN A 20 -8.44 -4.73 -3.33
N LYS A 21 -7.87 -5.50 -2.40
CA LYS A 21 -8.61 -6.44 -1.54
C LYS A 21 -9.66 -5.71 -0.71
N TYR A 22 -9.29 -4.65 0.00
CA TYR A 22 -10.23 -3.87 0.80
C TYR A 22 -11.28 -3.16 -0.05
N ARG A 23 -10.95 -2.70 -1.27
CA ARG A 23 -11.97 -2.18 -2.20
C ARG A 23 -13.00 -3.22 -2.59
N LYS A 24 -12.59 -4.48 -2.78
CA LYS A 24 -13.52 -5.58 -3.06
C LYS A 24 -14.37 -5.88 -1.82
N LEU A 25 -13.77 -5.98 -0.65
CA LEU A 25 -14.47 -6.25 0.60
C LEU A 25 -15.47 -5.14 0.97
N LYS A 26 -15.10 -3.87 0.78
CA LYS A 26 -16.01 -2.72 0.95
C LYS A 26 -17.26 -2.85 0.09
N LYS A 27 -17.11 -3.27 -1.18
CA LYS A 27 -18.25 -3.46 -2.09
C LYS A 27 -19.17 -4.62 -1.70
N LEU A 28 -18.65 -5.57 -0.91
CA LEU A 28 -19.40 -6.74 -0.43
C LEU A 28 -19.98 -6.51 0.98
N ALA A 29 -19.63 -5.41 1.65
CA ALA A 29 -20.14 -5.10 2.97
C ALA A 29 -21.55 -4.51 2.88
N ASP A 30 -22.47 -5.07 3.67
CA ASP A 30 -23.89 -4.69 3.68
C ASP A 30 -24.18 -3.50 4.61
N ASP A 31 -23.33 -3.26 5.62
CA ASP A 31 -23.49 -2.19 6.60
C ASP A 31 -22.48 -1.04 6.39
N GLU A 32 -22.93 0.18 6.70
CA GLU A 32 -22.14 1.40 6.51
C GLU A 32 -20.88 1.44 7.40
N GLU A 33 -20.94 0.86 8.61
CA GLU A 33 -19.82 0.84 9.55
C GLU A 33 -18.66 0.02 8.98
N THR A 34 -18.93 -1.18 8.47
CA THR A 34 -17.94 -2.03 7.81
C THR A 34 -17.41 -1.40 6.53
N GLN A 35 -18.27 -0.70 5.76
CA GLN A 35 -17.82 0.05 4.58
C GLN A 35 -16.86 1.20 4.93
N GLN A 36 -17.10 1.89 6.05
CA GLN A 36 -16.22 2.95 6.56
C GLN A 36 -14.90 2.38 7.06
N LEU A 37 -14.93 1.24 7.77
CA LEU A 37 -13.72 0.53 8.19
C LEU A 37 -12.83 0.20 6.98
N TYR A 38 -13.39 -0.39 5.93
CA TYR A 38 -12.61 -0.68 4.72
C TYR A 38 -12.13 0.59 4.01
N GLU A 39 -12.88 1.69 4.04
CA GLU A 39 -12.40 2.97 3.48
C GLU A 39 -11.18 3.48 4.25
N GLN A 40 -11.19 3.39 5.59
CA GLN A 40 -10.05 3.76 6.42
C GLN A 40 -8.84 2.88 6.09
N LEU A 41 -9.02 1.55 6.02
CA LEU A 41 -7.94 0.63 5.65
C LEU A 41 -7.36 0.95 4.27
N ILE A 42 -8.20 1.24 3.27
CA ILE A 42 -7.72 1.68 1.94
C ILE A 42 -6.91 2.98 2.03
N SER A 43 -7.30 3.91 2.89
CA SER A 43 -6.56 5.16 3.10
C SER A 43 -5.20 4.91 3.74
N ASP A 44 -5.14 4.01 4.73
CA ASP A 44 -3.91 3.65 5.43
C ASP A 44 -2.90 3.00 4.47
N GLU A 45 -3.32 2.01 3.67
CA GLU A 45 -2.41 1.35 2.71
C GLU A 45 -1.94 2.30 1.59
N LYS A 46 -2.72 3.31 1.21
CA LYS A 46 -2.25 4.38 0.30
C LYS A 46 -1.16 5.23 0.95
N GLN A 47 -1.28 5.50 2.25
CA GLN A 47 -0.27 6.24 2.98
C GLN A 47 1.02 5.41 3.11
N HIS A 48 0.88 4.11 3.40
CA HIS A 48 2.01 3.17 3.42
C HIS A 48 2.70 3.10 2.06
N GLU A 49 1.96 2.91 0.96
CA GLU A 49 2.49 2.93 -0.41
C GLU A 49 3.29 4.21 -0.67
N LYS A 50 2.73 5.38 -0.31
CA LYS A 50 3.40 6.68 -0.51
C LYS A 50 4.72 6.77 0.25
N ILE A 51 4.77 6.30 1.50
CA ILE A 51 5.99 6.29 2.31
C ILE A 51 7.03 5.35 1.72
N LEU A 52 6.64 4.13 1.33
CA LEU A 52 7.53 3.15 0.73
C LEU A 52 8.10 3.64 -0.60
N ARG A 53 7.28 4.23 -1.47
CA ARG A 53 7.73 4.86 -2.72
C ARG A 53 8.74 5.96 -2.48
N SER A 54 8.48 6.85 -1.51
CA SER A 54 9.44 7.91 -1.16
C SER A 54 10.81 7.34 -0.73
N ARG A 55 10.80 6.27 0.08
CA ARG A 55 12.04 5.59 0.51
C ARG A 55 12.73 4.88 -0.64
N TYR A 56 11.98 4.24 -1.53
CA TYR A 56 12.51 3.58 -2.72
C TYR A 56 13.27 4.56 -3.60
N GLU A 57 12.67 5.71 -3.93
CA GLU A 57 13.32 6.73 -4.76
C GLU A 57 14.58 7.29 -4.07
N ALA A 58 14.51 7.63 -2.77
CA ALA A 58 15.67 8.12 -2.03
C ALA A 58 16.84 7.11 -1.99
N LEU A 59 16.54 5.80 -1.86
CA LEU A 59 17.55 4.75 -1.90
C LEU A 59 18.11 4.51 -3.30
N LYS A 60 17.29 4.73 -4.33
CA LYS A 60 17.71 4.61 -5.72
C LYS A 60 18.61 5.78 -6.13
N GLU A 61 18.27 7.00 -5.76
CA GLU A 61 19.07 8.21 -6.03
C GLU A 61 20.41 8.20 -5.28
N SER A 62 20.47 7.66 -4.05
CA SER A 62 21.74 7.54 -3.31
C SER A 62 22.73 6.50 -3.87
N ARG A 63 22.36 5.79 -4.95
CA ARG A 63 23.27 4.91 -5.73
C ARG A 63 23.91 5.58 -6.94
N GLU A 64 23.46 6.77 -7.35
CA GLU A 64 24.05 7.57 -8.44
C GLU A 64 25.13 8.53 -7.92
#